data_AF-A0A2D7HI99-F1
#
_entry.id   AF-A0A2D7HI99-F1
#
_cell.length_a   1.000
_cell.length_b   1.000
_cell.length_c   1.000
_cell.angle_alpha   90.00
_cell.angle_beta   90.00
_cell.angle_gamma   90.00
#
_symmetry.space_group_name_H-M   'P 1'
#
loop_
_entity.id
_entity.type
_entity.pdbx_description
1 polymer ?
#
loop_
_entity_poly.entity_id
_entity_poly.type
_entity_poly.pdbx_seq_one_letter_code
_entity_poly.pdbx_strand_id
1 'polypeptide(L)'
;MIAKLKKKKPPKPSKSFPLYAHSCGQWCKTFKGEKLYFGTWDDPQGALAEWKEYEASHVLGMQPKKTSGTKEGVTLRELVEQFLDSKQGKVKRGDMGSRMLK
;
A
#
# COMPACT_ATOMS: atom_id res chain seq x y z
N MET A 1 -14.04 13.10 -30.05
CA MET A 1 -14.65 12.54 -28.83
C MET A 1 -14.85 11.05 -29.03
N ILE A 2 -14.08 10.20 -28.35
CA ILE A 2 -14.22 8.74 -28.49
C ILE A 2 -15.43 8.32 -27.65
N ALA A 3 -16.56 8.03 -28.29
CA ALA A 3 -17.76 7.54 -27.62
C ALA A 3 -17.43 6.22 -26.93
N LYS A 4 -17.42 6.23 -25.59
CA LYS A 4 -17.17 5.04 -24.76
C LYS A 4 -18.37 4.10 -24.93
N LEU A 5 -18.27 3.15 -25.87
CA LEU A 5 -19.28 2.12 -26.08
C LEU A 5 -19.61 1.48 -24.72
N LYS A 6 -20.88 1.57 -24.31
CA LYS A 6 -21.40 0.87 -23.13
C LYS A 6 -21.31 -0.63 -23.40
N LYS A 7 -20.14 -1.22 -23.17
CA LYS A 7 -19.95 -2.67 -23.22
C LYS A 7 -20.94 -3.29 -22.23
N LYS A 8 -21.79 -4.21 -22.71
CA LYS A 8 -22.69 -4.96 -21.83
C LYS A 8 -21.83 -5.73 -20.84
N LYS A 9 -22.21 -5.70 -19.55
CA LYS A 9 -21.45 -6.38 -18.49
C LYS A 9 -21.33 -7.87 -18.86
N PRO A 10 -20.11 -8.39 -19.09
CA PRO A 10 -19.95 -9.80 -19.40
C PRO A 10 -20.35 -10.63 -18.18
N PRO A 11 -21.00 -11.79 -18.40
CA PRO A 11 -21.21 -12.75 -17.32
C PRO A 11 -19.84 -13.21 -16.79
N LYS A 12 -19.79 -13.53 -15.50
CA LYS A 12 -18.54 -14.01 -14.90
C LYS A 12 -18.05 -15.27 -15.64
N PRO A 13 -16.75 -15.38 -15.95
CA PRO A 13 -16.20 -16.54 -16.66
C PRO A 13 -16.24 -17.85 -15.85
N SER A 14 -16.31 -17.78 -14.51
CA SER A 14 -16.45 -18.96 -13.65
C SER A 14 -17.14 -18.62 -12.32
N LYS A 15 -17.83 -19.60 -11.72
CA LYS A 15 -18.42 -19.49 -10.37
C LYS A 15 -17.38 -19.24 -9.28
N SER A 16 -16.13 -19.68 -9.49
CA SER A 16 -15.01 -19.47 -8.56
C SER A 16 -14.33 -18.11 -8.73
N PHE A 17 -14.81 -17.26 -9.64
CA PHE A 17 -14.18 -15.97 -9.92
C PHE A 17 -14.53 -14.94 -8.83
N PRO A 18 -13.54 -14.48 -8.03
CA PRO A 18 -13.80 -13.65 -6.86
C PRO A 18 -14.10 -12.18 -7.22
N LEU A 19 -13.79 -11.75 -8.45
CA LEU A 19 -14.02 -10.37 -8.91
C LEU A 19 -15.42 -10.23 -9.53
N TYR A 20 -15.98 -9.02 -9.47
CA TYR A 20 -17.22 -8.64 -10.16
C TYR A 20 -16.96 -7.63 -11.28
N ALA A 21 -17.78 -7.66 -12.32
CA ALA A 21 -17.66 -6.76 -13.46
C ALA A 21 -18.22 -5.36 -13.13
N HIS A 22 -17.36 -4.35 -13.05
CA HIS A 22 -17.78 -2.96 -12.83
C HIS A 22 -18.24 -2.29 -14.12
N SER A 23 -19.22 -1.40 -14.07
CA SER A 23 -19.76 -0.67 -15.24
C SER A 23 -18.70 0.16 -16.01
N CYS A 24 -17.52 0.39 -15.45
CA CYS A 24 -16.41 1.07 -16.13
C CYS A 24 -15.67 0.19 -17.14
N GLY A 25 -15.98 -1.12 -17.24
CA GLY A 25 -15.30 -2.04 -18.15
C GLY A 25 -14.11 -2.78 -17.52
N GLN A 26 -14.03 -2.80 -16.19
CA GLN A 26 -12.93 -3.40 -15.43
C GLN A 26 -13.47 -4.45 -14.46
N TRP A 27 -12.61 -5.40 -14.07
CA TRP A 27 -12.91 -6.27 -12.95
C TRP A 27 -12.62 -5.54 -11.64
N CYS A 28 -13.37 -5.86 -10.60
CA CYS A 28 -13.17 -5.22 -9.31
C CYS A 28 -13.55 -6.15 -8.17
N LYS A 29 -13.00 -5.89 -6.98
CA LYS A 29 -13.36 -6.58 -5.75
C LYS A 29 -13.38 -5.59 -4.60
N THR A 30 -14.37 -5.76 -3.74
CA THR A 30 -14.50 -4.98 -2.53
C THR A 30 -13.67 -5.67 -1.45
N PHE A 31 -12.68 -4.98 -0.91
CA PHE A 31 -11.82 -5.48 0.16
C PHE A 31 -11.69 -4.41 1.24
N LYS A 32 -11.96 -4.78 2.50
CA LYS A 32 -11.94 -3.87 3.66
C LYS A 32 -12.73 -2.54 3.48
N GLY A 33 -13.82 -2.57 2.71
CA GLY A 33 -14.66 -1.39 2.46
C GLY A 33 -14.23 -0.53 1.26
N GLU A 34 -13.07 -0.82 0.66
CA GLU A 34 -12.59 -0.15 -0.54
C GLU A 34 -12.83 -1.00 -1.79
N LYS A 35 -13.09 -0.33 -2.93
CA LYS A 35 -13.28 -0.98 -4.23
C LYS A 35 -11.96 -0.94 -5.00
N LEU A 36 -11.37 -2.10 -5.19
CA LEU A 36 -10.14 -2.26 -5.97
C LEU A 36 -10.50 -2.70 -7.38
N TYR A 37 -9.82 -2.10 -8.36
CA TYR A 37 -9.99 -2.41 -9.77
C TYR A 37 -8.81 -3.23 -10.27
N PHE A 38 -9.09 -4.30 -11.00
CA PHE A 38 -8.13 -5.25 -11.53
C PHE A 38 -8.42 -5.44 -13.02
N GLY A 39 -7.43 -5.19 -13.87
CA GLY A 39 -7.50 -5.33 -15.32
C GLY A 39 -8.74 -4.74 -16.03
N THR A 40 -8.86 -5.04 -17.32
CA THR A 40 -10.08 -4.79 -18.10
C THR A 40 -10.87 -6.08 -18.27
N TRP A 41 -12.13 -5.98 -18.71
CA TRP A 41 -12.95 -7.18 -19.00
C TRP A 41 -12.37 -8.12 -20.05
N ASP A 42 -11.51 -7.61 -20.94
CA ASP A 42 -10.92 -8.36 -22.05
C ASP A 42 -9.93 -9.42 -21.58
N ASP A 43 -9.24 -9.15 -20.47
CA ASP A 43 -8.24 -10.04 -19.90
C ASP A 43 -8.63 -10.48 -18.47
N PRO A 44 -9.57 -11.43 -18.33
CA PRO A 44 -9.98 -11.94 -17.03
C PRO A 44 -8.87 -12.69 -16.29
N GLN A 45 -7.88 -13.22 -17.01
CA GLN A 45 -6.79 -14.01 -16.43
C GLN A 45 -5.73 -13.12 -15.77
N GLY A 46 -5.32 -12.01 -16.40
CA GLY A 46 -4.42 -11.05 -15.77
C GLY A 46 -5.08 -10.39 -14.56
N ALA A 47 -6.37 -10.05 -14.65
CA ALA A 47 -7.11 -9.54 -13.49
C ALA A 47 -7.12 -10.54 -12.31
N LEU A 48 -7.21 -11.85 -12.58
CA LEU A 48 -7.11 -12.89 -11.55
C LEU A 48 -5.69 -12.97 -10.95
N ALA A 49 -4.65 -12.82 -11.78
CA ALA A 49 -3.26 -12.82 -11.33
C ALA A 49 -2.98 -11.62 -10.41
N GLU A 50 -3.39 -10.42 -10.81
CA GLU A 50 -3.31 -9.21 -9.98
C GLU A 50 -4.08 -9.38 -8.67
N TRP A 51 -5.28 -9.99 -8.71
CA TRP A 51 -6.04 -10.30 -7.50
C TRP A 51 -5.27 -11.24 -6.56
N LYS A 52 -4.66 -12.32 -7.08
CA LYS A 52 -3.92 -13.29 -6.27
C LYS A 52 -2.68 -12.65 -5.63
N GLU A 53 -1.97 -11.79 -6.36
CA GLU A 53 -0.83 -11.06 -5.82
C GLU A 53 -1.25 -10.05 -4.75
N TYR A 54 -2.36 -9.35 -4.98
CA TYR A 54 -2.95 -8.45 -4.01
C TYR A 54 -3.43 -9.19 -2.75
N GLU A 55 -4.10 -10.34 -2.91
CA GLU A 55 -4.58 -11.21 -1.83
C GLU A 55 -3.40 -11.76 -1.03
N ALA A 56 -2.34 -12.24 -1.68
CA ALA A 56 -1.12 -12.67 -1.01
C ALA A 56 -0.50 -11.52 -0.20
N SER A 57 -0.44 -10.32 -0.76
CA SER A 57 0.13 -9.15 -0.09
C SER A 57 -0.73 -8.69 1.11
N HIS A 58 -2.05 -8.65 0.95
CA HIS A 58 -2.97 -8.10 1.96
C HIS A 58 -3.44 -9.11 3.01
N VAL A 59 -3.50 -10.40 2.68
CA VAL A 59 -3.95 -11.47 3.60
C VAL A 59 -2.78 -12.03 4.40
N LEU A 60 -1.60 -12.24 3.81
CA LEU A 60 -0.42 -12.66 4.56
C LEU A 60 0.27 -11.51 5.32
N GLY A 61 -0.23 -10.27 5.22
CA GLY A 61 0.43 -9.12 5.86
C GLY A 61 1.80 -8.80 5.27
N MET A 62 2.12 -9.35 4.10
CA MET A 62 3.22 -8.93 3.24
C MET A 62 2.83 -7.60 2.62
N GLN A 63 2.85 -6.54 3.45
CA GLN A 63 2.73 -5.15 2.99
C GLN A 63 3.55 -5.05 1.69
N PRO A 64 2.94 -4.70 0.54
CA PRO A 64 3.73 -4.45 -0.64
C PRO A 64 4.76 -3.44 -0.20
N LYS A 65 6.05 -3.76 -0.37
CA LYS A 65 7.13 -2.78 -0.23
C LYS A 65 6.67 -1.64 -1.11
N LYS A 66 6.05 -0.62 -0.52
CA LYS A 66 5.87 0.65 -1.17
C LYS A 66 7.31 1.01 -1.45
N THR A 67 7.70 0.85 -2.70
CA THR A 67 8.65 1.71 -3.36
C THR A 67 8.05 3.12 -3.38
N SER A 68 7.71 3.66 -2.20
CA SER A 68 8.16 5.01 -1.87
C SER A 68 9.67 4.90 -2.01
N GLY A 69 10.22 5.24 -3.17
CA GLY A 69 10.21 6.65 -3.52
C GLY A 69 11.07 7.28 -2.44
N THR A 70 12.39 7.22 -2.66
CA THR A 70 13.40 7.91 -1.87
C THR A 70 13.75 7.25 -0.52
N LYS A 71 14.90 6.58 -0.49
CA LYS A 71 15.62 6.15 0.74
C LYS A 71 16.18 7.37 1.48
N GLU A 72 15.34 8.35 1.82
CA GLU A 72 15.72 9.60 2.50
C GLU A 72 14.77 9.92 3.67
N GLY A 73 14.08 8.91 4.20
CA GLY A 73 13.34 9.04 5.45
C GLY A 73 14.15 8.45 6.59
N VAL A 74 14.77 9.29 7.41
CA VAL A 74 15.32 8.87 8.70
C VAL A 74 14.16 8.33 9.54
N THR A 75 14.30 7.13 10.08
CA THR A 75 13.24 6.56 10.94
C THR A 75 13.11 7.37 12.23
N LEU A 76 11.92 7.40 12.85
CA LEU A 76 11.73 8.07 14.15
C LEU A 76 12.73 7.59 15.20
N ARG A 77 13.09 6.30 15.14
CA ARG A 77 14.11 5.72 16.01
C ARG A 77 15.49 6.37 15.80
N GLU A 78 15.94 6.46 14.55
CA GLU A 78 17.23 7.10 14.22
C GLU A 78 17.24 8.59 14.60
N LEU A 79 16.11 9.29 14.41
CA LEU A 79 15.98 10.69 14.83
C LEU A 79 16.11 10.85 16.36
N VAL A 80 15.46 9.97 17.12
CA VAL A 80 15.51 9.96 18.58
C VAL A 80 16.92 9.61 19.07
N GLU A 81 17.56 8.61 18.47
CA GLU A 81 18.94 8.21 18.79
C GLU A 81 19.93 9.36 18.52
N GLN A 82 19.82 10.03 17.37
CA GLN A 82 20.68 11.17 17.03
C GLN A 82 20.47 12.37 17.96
N PHE A 83 19.23 12.63 18.38
CA PHE A 83 18.93 13.67 19.35
C PHE A 83 19.54 13.36 20.72
N LEU A 84 19.40 12.12 21.21
CA LEU A 84 19.97 11.69 22.48
C LEU A 84 21.50 11.78 22.49
N ASP A 85 22.16 11.34 21.42
CA ASP A 85 23.63 11.45 21.29
C ASP A 85 24.10 12.92 21.31
N SER A 86 23.41 13.79 20.55
CA SER A 86 23.69 15.23 20.53
C SER A 86 23.56 15.87 21.92
N LYS A 87 22.50 15.54 22.66
CA LYS A 87 22.28 16.04 24.02
C LYS A 87 23.29 15.47 25.01
N GLN A 88 23.61 14.19 24.93
CA GLN A 88 24.61 13.55 25.79
C GLN A 88 26.01 14.12 25.57
N GLY A 89 26.38 14.41 24.32
CA GLY A 89 27.63 15.09 23.99
C GLY A 89 27.74 16.49 24.60
N LYS A 90 26.65 17.26 24.62
CA LYS A 90 26.62 18.59 25.26
C LYS A 90 26.73 18.52 26.79
N VAL A 91 26.13 17.50 27.41
CA VAL A 91 26.30 17.25 28.86
C VAL A 91 27.75 16.87 29.17
N LYS A 92 28.36 15.97 28.39
CA LYS A 92 29.77 15.56 28.58
C LYS A 92 30.75 16.72 28.41
N ARG A 93 30.47 17.67 27.50
CA ARG A 93 31.28 18.88 27.27
C ARG A 93 31.06 20.00 28.31
N GLY A 94 30.16 19.81 29.27
CA GLY A 94 29.85 20.83 30.28
C GLY A 94 29.00 22.00 29.78
N ASP A 95 28.52 21.95 28.53
CA ASP A 95 27.65 22.96 27.90
C ASP A 95 26.20 22.87 28.39
N MET A 96 25.81 21.73 28.99
CA MET A 96 24.53 21.55 29.68
C MET A 96 24.70 20.82 31.01
N GLY A 97 24.06 21.32 32.06
CA GLY A 97 23.99 20.65 33.35
C GLY A 97 23.07 19.42 33.31
N SER A 98 23.53 18.28 33.84
CA SER A 98 22.70 17.09 33.98
C SER A 98 21.56 17.38 34.96
N ARG A 99 20.31 17.33 34.47
CA ARG A 99 19.12 17.41 35.31
C ARG A 99 18.42 16.06 35.27
N MET A 100 18.58 15.29 36.34
CA MET A 100 17.72 14.13 36.58
C MET A 100 16.34 14.66 36.97
N LEU A 101 15.30 14.25 36.24
CA LEU A 101 13.93 14.35 36.76
C LEU A 101 13.86 13.46 38.02
N LYS A 102 13.42 14.05 39.13
CA LYS A 102 13.10 13.33 40.37
C LYS A 102 11.63 12.95 40.36
#